data_AF-A0A6P1CNK5-F1
#
_entry.id   AF-A0A6P1CNK5-F1
#
_cell.length_a   1.000
_cell.length_b   1.000
_cell.length_c   1.000
_cell.angle_alpha   90.00
_cell.angle_beta   90.00
_cell.angle_gamma   90.00
#
_symmetry.space_group_name_H-M   'P 1'
#
loop_
_entity.id
_entity.type
_entity.pdbx_description
1 polymer ?
#
loop_
_entity_poly.entity_id
_entity_poly.type
_entity_poly.pdbx_seq_one_letter_code
_entity_poly.pdbx_strand_id
1 'polypeptide(L)'
;MGTGVYFLRSSEYVRYDRGNDAVDHGYPLATAPNWPGLTDVGFDTGIDTALNLGAGNLYFFKGAEYVRYRVANEEGVDFGPELISLHWPGLADRGFADNLDAAILYGNGYAYFFKGSPYVRYKVGQNEGADAGPIPIGAEWHGMDEAGFGGDLDAAITWGNGSTYFFKGDSYVRYDHADNAVASGYPLLIANHWPGMAAAGFNGGLDAAIDVIDLRQPLLGDTAQQRPASIGGPAFVDLPWRGVLHTTEGTNLSGALATLDAKKAWPHITIEPDTLTIVQHYPFSRGARALTDHGSPQNAARCIQIEIVGFASQTQDWAPERLAFIREVIRQIEDLVPIPRTSGLSFLGGGDHPANRMSVDSWRRFSGWCGHQHVPGNTHWDPGALDIDALLSA
;
A
#
# COMPACT_ATOMS: atom_id res chain seq x y z
N MET A 1 10.87 -10.30 -9.38
CA MET A 1 10.25 -9.80 -8.13
C MET A 1 9.01 -9.00 -8.54
N GLY A 2 7.90 -9.08 -7.81
CA GLY A 2 6.66 -8.40 -8.18
C GLY A 2 6.03 -7.70 -6.98
N THR A 3 4.91 -7.00 -7.17
CA THR A 3 4.20 -6.39 -6.04
C THR A 3 3.67 -7.46 -5.08
N GLY A 4 3.73 -7.19 -3.78
CA GLY A 4 3.18 -8.05 -2.72
C GLY A 4 3.86 -7.81 -1.38
N VAL A 5 3.37 -8.47 -0.32
CA VAL A 5 4.07 -8.54 0.96
C VAL A 5 4.97 -9.75 0.97
N TYR A 6 6.23 -9.55 1.29
CA TYR A 6 7.22 -10.60 1.40
C TYR A 6 7.46 -10.89 2.88
N PHE A 7 7.15 -12.11 3.31
CA PHE A 7 7.50 -12.60 4.64
C PHE A 7 8.74 -13.47 4.50
N LEU A 8 9.79 -13.15 5.25
CA LEU A 8 11.06 -13.85 5.22
C LEU A 8 11.18 -14.75 6.45
N ARG A 9 11.77 -15.93 6.24
CA ARG A 9 12.07 -16.88 7.30
C ARG A 9 13.28 -17.73 6.91
N SER A 10 14.30 -17.71 7.75
CA SER A 10 15.59 -18.35 7.58
C SER A 10 16.26 -18.00 6.25
N SER A 11 16.13 -18.86 5.25
CA SER A 11 16.71 -18.70 3.90
C SER A 11 15.63 -18.69 2.81
N GLU A 12 14.36 -18.57 3.21
CA GLU A 12 13.20 -18.66 2.35
C GLU A 12 12.28 -17.47 2.58
N TYR A 13 11.35 -17.27 1.64
CA TYR A 13 10.31 -16.28 1.77
C TYR A 13 9.04 -16.75 1.07
N VAL A 14 7.91 -16.18 1.48
CA VAL A 14 6.65 -16.24 0.74
C VAL A 14 6.28 -14.86 0.24
N ARG A 15 5.64 -14.77 -0.93
CA ARG A 15 4.93 -13.58 -1.36
C ARG A 15 3.44 -13.76 -1.06
N TYR A 16 2.90 -12.83 -0.30
CA TYR A 16 1.50 -12.73 0.03
C TYR A 16 0.86 -11.65 -0.85
N ASP A 17 -0.12 -12.07 -1.63
CA ASP A 17 -0.92 -11.22 -2.48
C ASP A 17 -2.02 -10.58 -1.64
N ARG A 18 -2.07 -9.23 -1.63
CA ARG A 18 -3.05 -8.48 -0.85
C ARG A 18 -4.46 -8.55 -1.45
N GLY A 19 -4.59 -8.59 -2.77
CA GLY A 19 -5.89 -8.55 -3.42
C GLY A 19 -6.54 -9.93 -3.44
N ASN A 20 -5.75 -10.99 -3.61
CA ASN A 20 -6.22 -12.37 -3.43
C ASN A 20 -6.32 -12.79 -1.95
N ASP A 21 -5.73 -12.00 -1.04
CA ASP A 21 -5.62 -12.28 0.40
C ASP A 21 -5.09 -13.70 0.67
N ALA A 22 -4.00 -14.05 -0.01
CA ALA A 22 -3.39 -15.37 0.09
C ALA A 22 -1.91 -15.36 -0.30
N VAL A 23 -1.16 -16.34 0.21
CA VAL A 23 0.16 -16.68 -0.33
C VAL A 23 0.01 -17.12 -1.78
N ASP A 24 0.84 -16.55 -2.66
CA ASP A 24 0.88 -16.90 -4.06
C ASP A 24 1.23 -18.37 -4.29
N HIS A 25 0.71 -18.93 -5.39
CA HIS A 25 1.09 -20.27 -5.82
C HIS A 25 2.60 -20.34 -6.14
N GLY A 26 3.25 -21.42 -5.69
CA GLY A 26 4.67 -21.69 -5.96
C GLY A 26 5.63 -21.21 -4.87
N TYR A 27 5.12 -20.64 -3.77
CA TYR A 27 5.89 -20.31 -2.57
C TYR A 27 5.80 -21.43 -1.51
N PRO A 28 6.79 -21.54 -0.60
CA PRO A 28 7.93 -20.64 -0.41
C PRO A 28 9.01 -20.80 -1.49
N LEU A 29 9.81 -19.75 -1.66
CA LEU A 29 11.00 -19.75 -2.51
C LEU A 29 12.23 -19.41 -1.67
N ALA A 30 13.40 -19.93 -2.05
CA ALA A 30 14.66 -19.55 -1.44
C ALA A 30 14.99 -18.08 -1.73
N THR A 31 15.54 -17.37 -0.75
CA THR A 31 15.98 -15.97 -0.90
C THR A 31 17.05 -15.87 -1.99
N ALA A 32 18.03 -16.78 -1.99
CA ALA A 32 18.95 -16.99 -3.10
C ALA A 32 18.37 -18.01 -4.11
N PRO A 33 18.41 -17.77 -5.44
CA PRO A 33 18.91 -16.59 -6.15
C PRO A 33 17.81 -15.53 -6.42
N ASN A 34 16.63 -15.67 -5.81
CA ASN A 34 15.43 -14.91 -6.19
C ASN A 34 15.46 -13.43 -5.76
N TRP A 35 16.38 -13.06 -4.87
CA TRP A 35 16.72 -11.70 -4.50
C TRP A 35 18.16 -11.36 -4.93
N PRO A 36 18.36 -10.92 -6.18
CA PRO A 36 19.69 -10.65 -6.73
C PRO A 36 20.52 -9.70 -5.87
N GLY A 37 21.78 -10.02 -5.67
CA GLY A 37 22.72 -9.24 -4.86
C GLY A 37 22.72 -9.55 -3.37
N LEU A 38 21.65 -10.11 -2.79
CA LEU A 38 21.65 -10.46 -1.35
C LEU A 38 22.68 -11.54 -1.02
N THR A 39 22.83 -12.56 -1.85
CA THR A 39 23.85 -13.61 -1.65
C THR A 39 25.27 -13.05 -1.74
N ASP A 40 25.52 -12.13 -2.66
CA ASP A 40 26.86 -11.56 -2.89
C ASP A 40 27.39 -10.78 -1.67
N VAL A 41 26.46 -10.30 -0.84
CA VAL A 41 26.75 -9.55 0.38
C VAL A 41 26.42 -10.31 1.67
N GLY A 42 26.01 -11.59 1.58
CA GLY A 42 25.71 -12.45 2.73
C GLY A 42 24.41 -12.12 3.47
N PHE A 43 23.44 -11.49 2.79
CA PHE A 43 22.11 -11.17 3.30
C PHE A 43 21.01 -12.10 2.75
N ASP A 44 21.38 -13.20 2.09
CA ASP A 44 20.41 -14.22 1.66
C ASP A 44 19.91 -15.12 2.81
N THR A 45 20.50 -14.99 4.00
CA THR A 45 20.08 -15.65 5.25
C THR A 45 20.32 -14.75 6.46
N GLY A 46 19.53 -14.96 7.52
CA GLY A 46 19.73 -14.30 8.82
C GLY A 46 19.43 -12.80 8.80
N ILE A 47 18.58 -12.35 7.88
CA ILE A 47 17.91 -11.05 7.99
C ILE A 47 17.08 -11.09 9.28
N ASP A 48 17.16 -10.07 10.12
CA ASP A 48 16.41 -9.97 11.38
C ASP A 48 15.34 -8.87 11.37
N THR A 49 15.42 -7.96 10.40
CA THR A 49 14.45 -6.90 10.20
C THR A 49 14.50 -6.41 8.77
N ALA A 50 13.36 -5.94 8.26
CA ALA A 50 13.31 -5.25 6.98
C ALA A 50 12.46 -3.97 7.10
N LEU A 51 12.81 -2.97 6.31
CA LEU A 51 12.11 -1.67 6.28
C LEU A 51 11.99 -1.19 4.84
N ASN A 52 10.77 -0.84 4.42
CA ASN A 52 10.55 -0.11 3.18
C ASN A 52 10.38 1.38 3.48
N LEU A 53 11.35 2.21 3.08
CA LEU A 53 11.28 3.68 3.21
C LEU A 53 10.62 4.37 1.98
N GLY A 54 10.05 3.60 1.07
CA GLY A 54 9.40 4.08 -0.14
C GLY A 54 10.37 4.37 -1.29
N ALA A 55 9.81 4.84 -2.41
CA ALA A 55 10.54 5.12 -3.65
C ALA A 55 11.37 3.93 -4.20
N GLY A 56 10.97 2.69 -3.85
CA GLY A 56 11.67 1.47 -4.24
C GLY A 56 12.94 1.18 -3.45
N ASN A 57 13.19 1.86 -2.33
CA ASN A 57 14.32 1.60 -1.43
C ASN A 57 13.86 0.71 -0.28
N LEU A 58 14.34 -0.54 -0.29
CA LEU A 58 14.16 -1.51 0.76
C LEU A 58 15.47 -1.60 1.56
N TYR A 59 15.36 -1.79 2.86
CA TYR A 59 16.50 -1.92 3.76
C TYR A 59 16.35 -3.26 4.49
N PHE A 60 17.36 -4.11 4.39
CA PHE A 60 17.43 -5.37 5.12
C PHE A 60 18.50 -5.25 6.18
N PHE A 61 18.19 -5.65 7.41
CA PHE A 61 19.07 -5.60 8.57
C PHE A 61 19.46 -7.01 8.99
N LYS A 62 20.67 -7.13 9.52
CA LYS A 62 21.26 -8.37 10.01
C LYS A 62 22.32 -8.05 11.06
N GLY A 63 22.05 -8.39 12.31
CA GLY A 63 22.93 -8.03 13.42
C GLY A 63 23.17 -6.52 13.44
N ALA A 64 24.42 -6.09 13.40
CA ALA A 64 24.80 -4.67 13.40
C ALA A 64 24.82 -4.02 12.00
N GLU A 65 24.54 -4.79 10.95
CA GLU A 65 24.71 -4.39 9.56
C GLU A 65 23.36 -4.23 8.86
N TYR A 66 23.38 -3.48 7.75
CA TYR A 66 22.25 -3.40 6.84
C TYR A 66 22.71 -3.26 5.39
N VAL A 67 21.82 -3.59 4.46
CA VAL A 67 21.97 -3.33 3.03
C VAL A 67 20.77 -2.55 2.52
N ARG A 68 20.98 -1.72 1.49
CA ARG A 68 19.87 -1.14 0.71
C ARG A 68 19.70 -1.92 -0.58
N TYR A 69 18.45 -2.27 -0.86
CA TYR A 69 18.01 -2.96 -2.06
C TYR A 69 17.09 -2.05 -2.85
N ARG A 70 17.36 -1.89 -4.16
CA ARG A 70 16.52 -1.09 -5.06
C ARG A 70 15.66 -1.95 -5.96
N VAL A 71 14.35 -1.82 -5.79
CA VAL A 71 13.34 -2.44 -6.67
C VAL A 71 13.33 -1.74 -8.03
N ALA A 72 13.54 -0.42 -8.05
CA ALA A 72 13.17 0.44 -9.17
C ALA A 72 14.00 0.28 -10.47
N ASN A 73 15.07 -0.53 -10.51
CA ASN A 73 15.90 -0.73 -11.72
C ASN A 73 16.47 -2.15 -11.89
N GLU A 74 15.94 -3.17 -11.19
CA GLU A 74 16.58 -4.52 -11.12
C GLU A 74 18.02 -4.48 -10.56
N GLU A 75 18.43 -3.38 -9.92
CA GLU A 75 19.80 -3.17 -9.42
C GLU A 75 20.14 -4.06 -8.21
N GLY A 76 19.15 -4.72 -7.60
CA GLY A 76 19.39 -5.59 -6.45
C GLY A 76 19.91 -4.78 -5.26
N VAL A 77 20.93 -5.31 -4.59
CA VAL A 77 21.67 -4.58 -3.55
C VAL A 77 22.56 -3.50 -4.18
N ASP A 78 22.32 -2.24 -3.83
CA ASP A 78 23.08 -1.09 -4.36
C ASP A 78 23.95 -0.38 -3.30
N PHE A 79 23.83 -0.79 -2.04
CA PHE A 79 24.58 -0.25 -0.92
C PHE A 79 24.65 -1.25 0.23
N GLY A 80 25.78 -1.27 0.93
CA GLY A 80 26.04 -2.17 2.05
C GLY A 80 26.79 -3.45 1.66
N PRO A 81 27.10 -4.32 2.63
CA PRO A 81 26.73 -4.20 4.05
C PRO A 81 27.45 -3.04 4.73
N GLU A 82 26.71 -2.28 5.54
CA GLU A 82 27.26 -1.17 6.34
C GLU A 82 26.69 -1.19 7.74
N LEU A 83 27.42 -0.59 8.69
CA LEU A 83 26.98 -0.54 10.08
C LEU A 83 25.80 0.41 10.27
N ILE A 84 24.80 -0.06 11.03
CA ILE A 84 23.65 0.76 11.42
C ILE A 84 24.11 2.04 12.13
N SER A 85 25.11 1.91 13.01
CA SER A 85 25.67 3.01 13.80
C SER A 85 26.31 4.14 12.99
N LEU A 86 26.69 3.89 11.74
CA LEU A 86 27.32 4.89 10.87
C LEU A 86 26.31 5.67 10.02
N HIS A 87 25.20 5.03 9.64
CA HIS A 87 24.29 5.57 8.63
C HIS A 87 22.86 5.81 9.12
N TRP A 88 22.52 5.44 10.36
CA TRP A 88 21.23 5.72 10.99
C TRP A 88 21.42 6.61 12.22
N PRO A 89 21.55 7.95 12.04
CA PRO A 89 21.88 8.88 13.12
C PRO A 89 20.97 8.73 14.34
N GLY A 90 21.58 8.60 15.50
CA GLY A 90 20.91 8.53 16.79
C GLY A 90 20.27 7.17 17.15
N LEU A 91 20.27 6.16 16.26
CA LEU A 91 19.85 4.80 16.64
C LEU A 91 20.85 4.17 17.62
N ALA A 92 22.15 4.29 17.34
CA ALA A 92 23.19 3.71 18.18
C ALA A 92 23.21 4.31 19.59
N ASP A 93 23.04 5.63 19.71
CA ASP A 93 22.96 6.33 20.99
C ASP A 93 21.79 5.88 21.87
N ARG A 94 20.81 5.19 21.26
CA ARG A 94 19.60 4.69 21.92
C ARG A 94 19.59 3.17 22.10
N GLY A 95 20.65 2.47 21.72
CA GLY A 95 20.78 1.01 21.85
C GLY A 95 20.22 0.20 20.66
N PHE A 96 19.91 0.86 19.55
CA PHE A 96 19.31 0.28 18.34
C PHE A 96 20.34 0.14 17.20
N ALA A 97 21.61 -0.14 17.54
CA ALA A 97 22.70 -0.31 16.57
C ALA A 97 22.80 -1.72 16.00
N ASP A 98 22.02 -2.67 16.49
CA ASP A 98 22.06 -4.08 16.09
C ASP A 98 20.77 -4.81 16.47
N ASN A 99 20.59 -6.03 15.93
CA ASN A 99 19.59 -7.02 16.32
C ASN A 99 18.21 -6.37 16.53
N LEU A 100 17.71 -5.77 15.46
CA LEU A 100 16.38 -5.16 15.46
C LEU A 100 15.34 -6.29 15.34
N ASP A 101 14.19 -6.09 16.00
CA ASP A 101 13.11 -7.07 16.02
C ASP A 101 12.12 -6.82 14.86
N ALA A 102 11.81 -5.55 14.63
CA ALA A 102 10.95 -5.14 13.53
C ALA A 102 11.17 -3.65 13.21
N ALA A 103 10.79 -3.25 12.00
CA ALA A 103 10.73 -1.84 11.63
C ALA A 103 9.58 -1.58 10.66
N ILE A 104 8.96 -0.40 10.78
CA ILE A 104 7.90 0.04 9.86
C ILE A 104 8.07 1.50 9.50
N LEU A 105 7.67 1.86 8.28
CA LEU A 105 7.32 3.23 7.93
C LEU A 105 5.84 3.43 8.30
N TYR A 106 5.54 4.40 9.16
CA TYR A 106 4.18 4.57 9.68
C TYR A 106 3.25 5.35 8.73
N GLY A 107 3.79 6.16 7.82
CA GLY A 107 3.01 6.99 6.91
C GLY A 107 2.83 8.46 7.36
N ASN A 108 3.48 8.86 8.45
CA ASN A 108 3.45 10.21 9.02
C ASN A 108 4.81 10.93 8.92
N GLY A 109 5.70 10.46 8.05
CA GLY A 109 7.09 10.93 7.95
C GLY A 109 8.05 10.32 8.97
N TYR A 110 7.60 9.33 9.76
CA TYR A 110 8.44 8.62 10.72
C TYR A 110 8.47 7.12 10.44
N ALA A 111 9.66 6.54 10.64
CA ALA A 111 9.86 5.12 10.81
C ALA A 111 9.95 4.80 12.31
N TYR A 112 9.60 3.57 12.67
CA TYR A 112 9.64 3.07 14.03
C TYR A 112 10.45 1.78 14.04
N PHE A 113 11.48 1.73 14.89
CA PHE A 113 12.36 0.59 15.07
C PHE A 113 12.06 -0.04 16.42
N PHE A 114 11.83 -1.34 16.45
CA PHE A 114 11.50 -2.12 17.65
C PHE A 114 12.66 -3.05 18.01
N LYS A 115 12.95 -3.18 19.30
CA LYS A 115 13.99 -4.07 19.82
C LYS A 115 13.73 -4.38 21.28
N GLY A 116 13.49 -5.65 21.61
CA GLY A 116 13.01 -6.06 22.92
C GLY A 116 11.67 -5.37 23.22
N SER A 117 11.53 -4.80 24.41
CA SER A 117 10.32 -4.08 24.84
C SER A 117 10.19 -2.59 24.44
N PRO A 118 11.27 -1.85 24.12
CA PRO A 118 11.13 -0.48 23.61
C PRO A 118 11.12 -0.37 22.08
N TYR A 119 10.72 0.81 21.61
CA TYR A 119 10.93 1.27 20.25
C TYR A 119 11.61 2.65 20.20
N VAL A 120 12.21 2.98 19.06
CA VAL A 120 12.74 4.29 18.72
C VAL A 120 11.99 4.84 17.51
N ARG A 121 11.59 6.12 17.59
CA ARG A 121 11.01 6.84 16.46
C ARG A 121 12.12 7.55 15.70
N TYR A 122 12.11 7.38 14.39
CA TYR A 122 13.10 7.88 13.47
C TYR A 122 12.44 8.78 12.43
N LYS A 123 12.88 10.02 12.34
CA LYS A 123 12.40 10.96 11.33
C LYS A 123 13.01 10.61 9.98
N VAL A 124 12.18 10.52 8.94
CA VAL A 124 12.61 10.20 7.56
C VAL A 124 12.63 11.47 6.71
N GLY A 125 13.65 11.64 5.86
CA GLY A 125 13.76 12.76 4.93
C GLY A 125 14.71 13.87 5.40
N GLN A 126 14.28 15.14 5.35
CA GLN A 126 15.18 16.25 5.73
C GLN A 126 15.48 16.26 7.23
N ASN A 127 16.78 16.30 7.57
CA ASN A 127 17.30 16.16 8.92
C ASN A 127 16.82 14.85 9.57
N GLU A 128 17.02 13.74 8.86
CA GLU A 128 16.71 12.40 9.36
C GLU A 128 17.54 12.02 10.59
N GLY A 129 16.97 11.14 11.40
CA GLY A 129 17.58 10.68 12.64
C GLY A 129 16.55 10.30 13.69
N ALA A 130 17.01 9.54 14.69
CA ALA A 130 16.19 9.21 15.84
C ALA A 130 15.85 10.46 16.66
N ASP A 131 14.55 10.76 16.79
CA ASP A 131 14.04 11.96 17.45
C ASP A 131 13.35 11.67 18.80
N ALA A 132 12.89 10.44 19.01
CA ALA A 132 12.28 9.98 20.25
C ALA A 132 12.61 8.51 20.55
N GLY A 133 12.44 8.11 21.81
CA GLY A 133 12.79 6.76 22.26
C GLY A 133 14.17 6.67 22.93
N PRO A 134 14.47 5.53 23.58
CA PRO A 134 13.64 4.32 23.64
C PRO A 134 12.38 4.50 24.51
N ILE A 135 11.21 4.18 23.96
CA ILE A 135 9.91 4.24 24.66
C ILE A 135 9.35 2.81 24.72
N PRO A 136 8.87 2.32 25.88
CA PRO A 136 8.19 1.02 25.95
C PRO A 136 7.03 0.94 24.96
N ILE A 137 6.89 -0.17 24.23
CA ILE A 137 5.89 -0.31 23.17
C ILE A 137 4.48 0.02 23.68
N GLY A 138 4.02 -0.61 24.77
CA GLY A 138 2.68 -0.37 25.33
C GLY A 138 2.41 1.04 25.86
N ALA A 139 3.43 1.90 26.00
CA ALA A 139 3.22 3.27 26.48
C ALA A 139 2.44 4.13 25.48
N GLU A 140 2.71 3.95 24.18
CA GLU A 140 2.09 4.75 23.10
C GLU A 140 1.33 3.86 22.11
N TRP A 141 1.72 2.59 21.95
CA TRP A 141 1.01 1.61 21.15
C TRP A 141 -0.04 0.91 22.03
N HIS A 142 -1.15 1.59 22.30
CA HIS A 142 -2.17 1.12 23.25
C HIS A 142 -2.70 -0.28 22.89
N GLY A 143 -2.85 -1.14 23.91
CA GLY A 143 -3.33 -2.52 23.75
C GLY A 143 -2.23 -3.54 23.42
N MET A 144 -1.00 -3.11 23.08
CA MET A 144 0.08 -4.04 22.76
C MET A 144 0.52 -4.88 23.96
N ASP A 145 0.62 -4.28 25.15
CA ASP A 145 1.01 -5.01 26.37
C ASP A 145 -0.07 -6.03 26.75
N GLU A 146 -1.34 -5.61 26.73
CA GLU A 146 -2.49 -6.47 27.03
C GLU A 146 -2.62 -7.63 26.05
N ALA A 147 -2.26 -7.42 24.79
CA ALA A 147 -2.27 -8.45 23.75
C ALA A 147 -1.04 -9.38 23.79
N GLY A 148 -0.02 -9.09 24.61
CA GLY A 148 1.23 -9.86 24.68
C GLY A 148 2.30 -9.49 23.65
N PHE A 149 2.11 -8.35 22.97
CA PHE A 149 2.96 -7.81 21.91
C PHE A 149 3.79 -6.59 22.37
N GLY A 150 3.90 -6.37 23.68
CA GLY A 150 4.72 -5.30 24.30
C GLY A 150 6.24 -5.45 24.16
N GLY A 151 6.71 -6.39 23.34
CA GLY A 151 8.13 -6.60 23.06
C GLY A 151 8.41 -7.92 22.34
N ASP A 152 9.65 -8.10 21.92
CA ASP A 152 10.16 -9.29 21.22
C ASP A 152 9.28 -9.62 20.00
N LEU A 153 9.16 -8.65 19.10
CA LEU A 153 8.37 -8.79 17.88
C LEU A 153 9.16 -9.60 16.85
N ASP A 154 8.48 -10.42 16.05
CA ASP A 154 9.10 -11.20 14.98
C ASP A 154 9.16 -10.40 13.67
N ALA A 155 8.09 -9.64 13.40
CA ALA A 155 7.98 -8.80 12.22
C ALA A 155 6.86 -7.77 12.40
N ALA A 156 6.87 -6.73 11.57
CA ALA A 156 5.77 -5.78 11.50
C ALA A 156 5.60 -5.26 10.07
N ILE A 157 4.37 -4.93 9.67
CA ILE A 157 4.10 -4.30 8.39
C ILE A 157 2.94 -3.32 8.46
N THR A 158 3.14 -2.11 7.94
CA THR A 158 2.05 -1.17 7.68
C THR A 158 1.35 -1.59 6.40
N TRP A 159 0.08 -1.97 6.49
CA TRP A 159 -0.62 -2.63 5.38
C TRP A 159 -1.09 -1.68 4.28
N GLY A 160 -1.10 -0.37 4.55
CA GLY A 160 -1.61 0.66 3.63
C GLY A 160 -3.10 0.96 3.80
N ASN A 161 -3.82 0.15 4.58
CA ASN A 161 -5.25 0.28 4.93
C ASN A 161 -5.53 1.13 6.18
N GLY A 162 -4.52 1.87 6.68
CA GLY A 162 -4.61 2.56 7.97
C GLY A 162 -4.40 1.65 9.19
N SER A 163 -3.87 0.44 8.98
CA SER A 163 -3.45 -0.46 10.06
C SER A 163 -1.99 -0.90 9.90
N THR A 164 -1.38 -1.23 11.03
CA THR A 164 -0.12 -1.97 11.12
C THR A 164 -0.39 -3.34 11.71
N TYR A 165 0.23 -4.37 11.14
CA TYR A 165 0.15 -5.74 11.63
C TYR A 165 1.48 -6.07 12.29
N PHE A 166 1.43 -6.56 13.53
CA PHE A 166 2.59 -6.99 14.29
C PHE A 166 2.52 -8.51 14.49
N PHE A 167 3.62 -9.21 14.29
CA PHE A 167 3.72 -10.66 14.37
C PHE A 167 4.64 -11.06 15.51
N LYS A 168 4.28 -12.14 16.21
CA LYS A 168 5.07 -12.71 17.31
C LYS A 168 4.69 -14.17 17.51
N GLY A 169 5.67 -15.07 17.45
CA GLY A 169 5.43 -16.50 17.50
C GLY A 169 4.50 -16.91 16.36
N ASP A 170 3.42 -17.64 16.68
CA ASP A 170 2.42 -18.10 15.71
C ASP A 170 1.20 -17.18 15.57
N SER A 171 1.28 -15.99 16.16
CA SER A 171 0.17 -15.07 16.35
C SER A 171 0.48 -13.68 15.80
N TYR A 172 -0.57 -12.90 15.56
CA TYR A 172 -0.43 -11.50 15.15
C TYR A 172 -1.51 -10.62 15.77
N VAL A 173 -1.25 -9.32 15.83
CA VAL A 173 -2.23 -8.28 16.19
C VAL A 173 -2.37 -7.28 15.05
N ARG A 174 -3.57 -6.74 14.88
CA ARG A 174 -3.81 -5.57 14.02
C ARG A 174 -3.92 -4.33 14.90
N TYR A 175 -3.02 -3.38 14.69
CA TYR A 175 -3.05 -2.06 15.32
C TYR A 175 -3.72 -1.06 14.37
N ASP A 176 -4.83 -0.47 14.80
CA ASP A 176 -5.59 0.51 14.03
C ASP A 176 -5.04 1.92 14.29
N HIS A 177 -4.65 2.63 13.24
CA HIS A 177 -4.05 3.95 13.37
C HIS A 177 -5.08 5.03 13.75
N ALA A 178 -6.34 4.85 13.38
CA ALA A 178 -7.41 5.80 13.69
C ALA A 178 -7.82 5.70 15.16
N ASP A 179 -7.91 4.47 15.68
CA ASP A 179 -8.25 4.21 17.08
C ASP A 179 -7.02 4.31 18.01
N ASN A 180 -5.81 4.38 17.44
CA ASN A 180 -4.54 4.36 18.16
C ASN A 180 -4.43 3.16 19.13
N ALA A 181 -4.94 2.00 18.73
CA ALA A 181 -5.01 0.82 19.60
C ALA A 181 -4.98 -0.50 18.82
N VAL A 182 -4.61 -1.58 19.52
CA VAL A 182 -4.86 -2.94 19.04
C VAL A 182 -6.36 -3.15 18.87
N ALA A 183 -6.77 -3.61 17.69
CA ALA A 183 -8.17 -3.87 17.38
C ALA A 183 -8.75 -4.98 18.29
N SER A 184 -10.05 -4.91 18.57
CA SER A 184 -10.73 -5.91 19.38
C SER A 184 -10.70 -7.30 18.71
N GLY A 185 -10.52 -8.35 19.50
CA GLY A 185 -10.50 -9.74 19.03
C GLY A 185 -9.12 -10.30 18.68
N TYR A 186 -8.07 -9.51 18.83
CA TYR A 186 -6.67 -9.92 18.69
C TYR A 186 -6.05 -10.30 20.05
N PRO A 187 -4.99 -11.13 20.08
CA PRO A 187 -4.27 -11.70 18.94
C PRO A 187 -5.03 -12.85 18.25
N LEU A 188 -4.72 -13.06 16.98
CA LEU A 188 -5.22 -14.17 16.17
C LEU A 188 -4.07 -15.02 15.64
N LEU A 189 -4.34 -16.30 15.36
CA LEU A 189 -3.33 -17.21 14.79
C LEU A 189 -3.05 -16.87 13.33
N ILE A 190 -1.77 -16.83 12.95
CA ILE A 190 -1.34 -16.63 11.57
C ILE A 190 -1.93 -17.72 10.67
N ALA A 191 -1.90 -18.98 11.13
CA ALA A 191 -2.33 -20.13 10.36
C ALA A 191 -3.79 -20.08 9.86
N ASN A 192 -4.66 -19.38 10.58
CA ASN A 192 -6.10 -19.36 10.30
C ASN A 192 -6.56 -18.09 9.57
N HIS A 193 -5.76 -17.02 9.63
CA HIS A 193 -6.16 -15.69 9.18
C HIS A 193 -5.24 -15.08 8.12
N TRP A 194 -4.17 -15.79 7.75
CA TRP A 194 -3.34 -15.47 6.61
C TRP A 194 -3.33 -16.65 5.64
N PRO A 195 -4.31 -16.75 4.73
CA PRO A 195 -4.45 -17.89 3.83
C PRO A 195 -3.15 -18.25 3.10
N GLY A 196 -2.85 -19.55 3.07
CA GLY A 196 -1.63 -20.09 2.45
C GLY A 196 -0.37 -20.03 3.32
N MET A 197 -0.28 -19.17 4.34
CA MET A 197 0.92 -19.07 5.20
C MET A 197 1.23 -20.41 5.91
N ALA A 198 0.22 -21.06 6.49
CA ALA A 198 0.43 -22.35 7.15
C ALA A 198 0.88 -23.46 6.19
N ALA A 199 0.26 -23.52 5.01
CA ALA A 199 0.61 -24.50 3.99
C ALA A 199 2.05 -24.30 3.47
N ALA A 200 2.51 -23.05 3.42
CA ALA A 200 3.87 -22.70 3.05
C ALA A 200 4.88 -22.83 4.20
N GLY A 201 4.45 -23.14 5.43
CA GLY A 201 5.33 -23.24 6.60
C GLY A 201 5.70 -21.89 7.24
N PHE A 202 4.92 -20.85 6.99
CA PHE A 202 5.12 -19.47 7.50
C PHE A 202 4.07 -19.10 8.56
N ASN A 203 3.62 -20.06 9.36
CA ASN A 203 2.64 -19.83 10.44
C ASN A 203 3.25 -19.27 11.74
N GLY A 204 4.54 -18.90 11.75
CA GLY A 204 5.19 -18.23 12.87
C GLY A 204 6.72 -18.21 12.77
N GLY A 205 7.36 -17.46 13.68
CA GLY A 205 8.82 -17.28 13.67
C GLY A 205 9.28 -16.65 12.35
N LEU A 206 8.63 -15.55 11.98
CA LEU A 206 8.99 -14.73 10.84
C LEU A 206 10.23 -13.93 11.22
N ASP A 207 11.16 -13.74 10.30
CA ASP A 207 12.33 -12.90 10.59
C ASP A 207 12.13 -11.46 10.10
N ALA A 208 11.30 -11.27 9.08
CA ALA A 208 10.94 -9.94 8.59
C ALA A 208 9.67 -9.99 7.75
N ALA A 209 9.00 -8.84 7.66
CA ALA A 209 7.95 -8.59 6.69
C ALA A 209 8.28 -7.30 5.95
N ILE A 210 8.20 -7.32 4.61
CA ILE A 210 8.44 -6.14 3.81
C ILE A 210 7.45 -6.05 2.66
N ASP A 211 6.87 -4.87 2.50
CA ASP A 211 6.07 -4.56 1.33
C ASP A 211 6.99 -4.24 0.15
N VAL A 212 6.74 -4.87 -0.99
CA VAL A 212 7.40 -4.54 -2.25
C VAL A 212 6.30 -4.06 -3.19
N ILE A 213 6.45 -2.84 -3.69
CA ILE A 213 5.52 -2.29 -4.67
C ILE A 213 6.30 -1.96 -5.94
N ASP A 214 6.14 -2.79 -6.98
CA ASP A 214 6.70 -2.52 -8.30
C ASP A 214 5.68 -1.80 -9.18
N LEU A 215 5.77 -0.47 -9.15
CA LEU A 215 4.84 0.44 -9.84
C LEU A 215 5.33 0.86 -11.24
N ARG A 216 6.36 0.20 -11.76
CA ARG A 216 6.97 0.53 -13.06
C ARG A 216 6.31 -0.21 -14.22
N GLN A 217 5.69 -1.36 -13.93
CA GLN A 217 5.04 -2.16 -14.94
C GLN A 217 3.70 -1.50 -15.34
N PRO A 218 3.31 -1.58 -16.63
CA PRO A 218 1.95 -1.27 -17.02
C PRO A 218 0.97 -2.15 -16.23
N LEU A 219 -0.20 -1.59 -15.91
CA LEU A 219 -1.32 -2.36 -15.36
C LEU A 219 -1.57 -3.52 -16.33
N LEU A 220 -1.44 -4.75 -15.83
CA LEU A 220 -1.77 -5.98 -16.54
C LEU A 220 -1.00 -6.25 -17.86
N GLY A 221 0.25 -5.83 -17.95
CA GLY A 221 1.10 -6.18 -19.11
C GLY A 221 0.45 -5.81 -20.45
N ASP A 222 0.13 -6.81 -21.28
CA ASP A 222 -0.42 -6.67 -22.64
C ASP A 222 -1.92 -6.37 -22.71
N THR A 223 -2.67 -6.50 -21.61
CA THR A 223 -4.15 -6.34 -21.65
C THR A 223 -4.59 -4.87 -21.60
N ALA A 224 -3.78 -3.97 -21.04
CA ALA A 224 -4.03 -2.54 -21.08
C ALA A 224 -3.31 -1.86 -22.24
N GLN A 225 -4.06 -1.14 -23.07
CA GLN A 225 -3.48 -0.31 -24.12
C GLN A 225 -2.73 0.86 -23.50
N GLN A 226 -1.43 0.98 -23.81
CA GLN A 226 -0.62 2.08 -23.32
C GLN A 226 -0.86 3.34 -24.16
N ARG A 227 -1.33 4.41 -23.52
CA ARG A 227 -1.44 5.76 -24.09
C ARG A 227 -0.90 6.79 -23.09
N PRO A 228 0.44 6.87 -22.93
CA PRO A 228 1.06 7.72 -21.93
C PRO A 228 0.62 9.19 -22.05
N ALA A 229 0.29 9.81 -20.92
CA ALA A 229 -0.06 11.22 -20.90
C ALA A 229 1.14 12.11 -21.27
N SER A 230 0.86 13.16 -22.03
CA SER A 230 1.90 14.10 -22.50
C SER A 230 2.48 15.02 -21.41
N ILE A 231 1.84 15.09 -20.24
CA ILE A 231 2.30 15.89 -19.10
C ILE A 231 2.43 14.97 -17.89
N GLY A 232 3.55 15.03 -17.17
CA GLY A 232 3.73 14.28 -15.93
C GLY A 232 2.72 14.69 -14.86
N GLY A 233 2.22 13.71 -14.11
CA GLY A 233 1.43 13.97 -12.90
C GLY A 233 2.31 14.14 -11.65
N PRO A 234 1.75 14.55 -10.51
CA PRO A 234 2.55 14.86 -9.32
C PRO A 234 3.22 13.62 -8.72
N ALA A 235 4.33 13.81 -8.01
CA ALA A 235 4.87 12.76 -7.14
C ALA A 235 3.87 12.49 -6.00
N PHE A 236 3.77 11.24 -5.57
CA PHE A 236 2.93 10.93 -4.43
C PHE A 236 3.51 11.51 -3.14
N VAL A 237 2.61 11.93 -2.26
CA VAL A 237 2.89 12.24 -0.87
C VAL A 237 2.53 11.06 0.01
N ASP A 238 3.15 10.97 1.18
CA ASP A 238 2.94 9.87 2.12
C ASP A 238 1.58 9.98 2.80
N LEU A 239 0.56 9.46 2.14
CA LEU A 239 -0.82 9.35 2.62
C LEU A 239 -1.33 7.92 2.33
N PRO A 240 -2.41 7.44 2.99
CA PRO A 240 -2.98 6.12 2.72
C PRO A 240 -3.37 5.91 1.25
N TRP A 241 -3.32 4.68 0.75
CA TRP A 241 -3.71 4.42 -0.64
C TRP A 241 -5.24 4.46 -0.80
N ARG A 242 -5.70 4.96 -1.94
CA ARG A 242 -7.12 5.05 -2.27
C ARG A 242 -7.37 4.94 -3.77
N GLY A 243 -8.56 4.48 -4.11
CA GLY A 243 -9.09 4.49 -5.47
C GLY A 243 -10.21 5.53 -5.60
N VAL A 244 -10.22 6.27 -6.71
CA VAL A 244 -11.28 7.21 -7.06
C VAL A 244 -11.91 6.82 -8.38
N LEU A 245 -13.20 6.58 -8.33
CA LEU A 245 -14.03 6.24 -9.48
C LEU A 245 -14.68 7.49 -10.06
N HIS A 246 -14.57 7.62 -11.37
CA HIS A 246 -15.14 8.68 -12.18
C HIS A 246 -16.00 8.09 -13.30
N THR A 247 -16.92 8.89 -13.83
CA THR A 247 -17.59 8.61 -15.10
C THR A 247 -17.23 9.70 -16.09
N THR A 248 -17.03 9.30 -17.35
CA THR A 248 -16.57 10.23 -18.39
C THR A 248 -17.64 11.20 -18.87
N GLU A 249 -18.90 10.97 -18.48
CA GLU A 249 -20.09 11.66 -19.01
C GLU A 249 -20.18 11.57 -20.54
N GLY A 250 -19.83 10.40 -21.08
CA GLY A 250 -19.77 10.13 -22.51
C GLY A 250 -20.08 8.68 -22.87
N THR A 251 -20.38 8.45 -24.15
CA THR A 251 -20.88 7.15 -24.63
C THR A 251 -19.80 6.18 -25.10
N ASN A 252 -18.57 6.66 -25.34
CA ASN A 252 -17.51 5.83 -25.90
C ASN A 252 -16.12 6.33 -25.50
N LEU A 253 -15.16 5.42 -25.57
CA LEU A 253 -13.77 5.61 -25.22
C LEU A 253 -13.09 6.71 -26.06
N SER A 254 -13.34 6.75 -27.37
CA SER A 254 -12.71 7.74 -28.25
C SER A 254 -13.06 9.18 -27.85
N GLY A 255 -14.34 9.43 -27.57
CA GLY A 255 -14.82 10.73 -27.09
C GLY A 255 -14.29 11.09 -25.69
N ALA A 256 -14.22 10.12 -24.79
CA ALA A 256 -13.62 10.30 -23.48
C ALA A 256 -12.13 10.70 -23.60
N LEU A 257 -11.35 9.93 -24.37
CA LEU A 257 -9.93 10.19 -24.61
C LEU A 257 -9.68 11.56 -25.25
N ALA A 258 -10.52 11.97 -26.21
CA ALA A 258 -10.44 13.31 -26.82
C ALA A 258 -10.67 14.43 -25.78
N THR A 259 -11.61 14.23 -24.86
CA THR A 259 -11.90 15.19 -23.78
C THR A 259 -10.74 15.28 -22.78
N LEU A 260 -10.18 14.14 -22.38
CA LEU A 260 -9.02 14.08 -21.49
C LEU A 260 -7.80 14.77 -22.13
N ASP A 261 -7.58 14.54 -23.43
CA ASP A 261 -6.51 15.19 -24.19
C ASP A 261 -6.65 16.70 -24.29
N ALA A 262 -7.88 17.18 -24.48
CA ALA A 262 -8.18 18.61 -24.57
C ALA A 262 -7.97 19.30 -23.21
N LYS A 263 -8.41 18.65 -22.12
CA LYS A 263 -8.32 19.19 -20.75
C LYS A 263 -6.97 18.98 -20.08
N LYS A 264 -6.12 18.10 -20.61
CA LYS A 264 -4.86 17.67 -19.98
C LYS A 264 -5.07 17.07 -18.58
N ALA A 265 -6.16 16.33 -18.42
CA ALA A 265 -6.68 15.86 -17.13
C ALA A 265 -6.86 14.33 -17.11
N TRP A 266 -5.84 13.59 -17.56
CA TRP A 266 -5.93 12.12 -17.63
C TRP A 266 -5.96 11.48 -16.24
N PRO A 267 -6.76 10.41 -16.04
CA PRO A 267 -6.71 9.55 -14.87
C PRO A 267 -5.52 8.57 -14.98
N HIS A 268 -5.39 7.63 -14.05
CA HIS A 268 -4.40 6.54 -14.24
C HIS A 268 -4.81 5.63 -15.38
N ILE A 269 -6.10 5.24 -15.39
CA ILE A 269 -6.69 4.42 -16.44
C ILE A 269 -8.07 4.95 -16.85
N THR A 270 -8.40 4.75 -18.12
CA THR A 270 -9.74 4.92 -18.67
C THR A 270 -10.24 3.55 -19.12
N ILE A 271 -11.44 3.15 -18.71
CA ILE A 271 -12.00 1.83 -19.05
C ILE A 271 -13.33 1.96 -19.81
N GLU A 272 -13.55 1.08 -20.77
CA GLU A 272 -14.79 0.97 -21.52
C GLU A 272 -15.44 -0.41 -21.29
N PRO A 273 -16.40 -0.52 -20.36
CA PRO A 273 -16.96 -1.81 -19.98
C PRO A 273 -17.64 -2.58 -21.12
N ASP A 274 -18.15 -1.88 -22.13
CA ASP A 274 -18.88 -2.52 -23.24
C ASP A 274 -17.95 -3.23 -24.23
N THR A 275 -16.69 -2.80 -24.31
CA THR A 275 -15.66 -3.39 -25.17
C THR A 275 -14.58 -4.12 -24.37
N LEU A 276 -14.68 -4.11 -23.04
CA LEU A 276 -13.69 -4.63 -22.10
C LEU A 276 -12.29 -4.02 -22.31
N THR A 277 -12.24 -2.77 -22.79
CA THR A 277 -10.99 -2.09 -23.10
C THR A 277 -10.47 -1.34 -21.88
N ILE A 278 -9.17 -1.48 -21.61
CA ILE A 278 -8.44 -0.71 -20.61
C ILE A 278 -7.39 0.13 -21.33
N VAL A 279 -7.36 1.44 -21.06
CA VAL A 279 -6.32 2.35 -21.55
C VAL A 279 -5.58 2.95 -20.36
N GLN A 280 -4.26 2.78 -20.30
CA GLN A 280 -3.44 3.35 -19.24
C GLN A 280 -2.72 4.62 -19.70
N HIS A 281 -2.78 5.65 -18.86
CA HIS A 281 -2.17 6.96 -19.11
C HIS A 281 -0.97 7.25 -18.21
N TYR A 282 -1.03 6.78 -16.97
CA TYR A 282 0.06 6.93 -16.00
C TYR A 282 0.43 5.58 -15.38
N PRO A 283 1.73 5.35 -15.11
CA PRO A 283 2.13 4.29 -14.21
C PRO A 283 1.59 4.58 -12.81
N PHE A 284 1.41 3.55 -11.99
CA PHE A 284 0.92 3.71 -10.62
C PHE A 284 1.99 4.22 -9.66
N SER A 285 3.17 4.63 -10.15
CA SER A 285 4.28 5.17 -9.35
C SER A 285 4.14 6.67 -9.07
N ARG A 286 3.12 7.33 -9.62
CA ARG A 286 2.89 8.77 -9.49
C ARG A 286 1.41 9.09 -9.62
N GLY A 287 1.00 10.25 -9.13
CA GLY A 287 -0.37 10.70 -9.26
C GLY A 287 -0.77 11.02 -10.70
N ALA A 288 -2.06 10.88 -10.99
CA ALA A 288 -2.67 11.33 -12.23
C ALA A 288 -3.18 12.78 -12.11
N ARG A 289 -4.05 13.22 -13.02
CA ARG A 289 -4.46 14.63 -13.15
C ARG A 289 -5.97 14.84 -13.32
N ALA A 290 -6.81 13.84 -13.09
CA ALA A 290 -8.26 14.00 -13.29
C ALA A 290 -8.92 14.80 -12.15
N LEU A 291 -8.32 14.83 -10.96
CA LEU A 291 -8.77 15.65 -9.83
C LEU A 291 -8.21 17.07 -9.86
N THR A 292 -8.83 17.97 -9.10
CA THR A 292 -8.34 19.34 -8.83
C THR A 292 -8.11 19.51 -7.33
N ASP A 293 -6.91 19.93 -6.92
CA ASP A 293 -6.59 20.06 -5.50
C ASP A 293 -7.36 21.22 -4.82
N HIS A 294 -8.16 20.91 -3.79
CA HIS A 294 -8.89 21.89 -2.97
C HIS A 294 -8.49 21.81 -1.49
N GLY A 295 -7.40 22.51 -1.11
CA GLY A 295 -6.93 22.58 0.29
C GLY A 295 -6.26 21.30 0.83
N SER A 296 -6.20 20.24 0.01
CA SER A 296 -5.44 19.01 0.25
C SER A 296 -4.85 18.53 -1.07
N PRO A 297 -3.67 17.89 -1.08
CA PRO A 297 -3.27 17.11 -2.25
C PRO A 297 -4.35 16.05 -2.52
N GLN A 298 -4.93 16.06 -3.71
CA GLN A 298 -5.91 15.06 -4.15
C GLN A 298 -5.23 14.12 -5.13
N ASN A 299 -4.64 14.65 -6.19
CA ASN A 299 -3.89 13.86 -7.17
C ASN A 299 -2.65 13.19 -6.56
N ALA A 300 -1.93 13.89 -5.70
CA ALA A 300 -0.71 13.40 -5.08
C ALA A 300 -0.95 12.45 -3.89
N ALA A 301 -2.19 12.29 -3.41
CA ALA A 301 -2.47 11.55 -2.17
C ALA A 301 -2.59 10.04 -2.36
N ARG A 302 -1.60 9.40 -3.03
CA ARG A 302 -1.62 7.96 -3.37
C ARG A 302 -2.99 7.51 -3.91
N CYS A 303 -3.48 8.30 -4.87
CA CYS A 303 -4.85 8.26 -5.36
C CYS A 303 -4.89 7.70 -6.78
N ILE A 304 -5.19 6.41 -6.93
CA ILE A 304 -5.42 5.79 -8.24
C ILE A 304 -6.79 6.24 -8.75
N GLN A 305 -6.85 6.69 -10.00
CA GLN A 305 -8.03 7.33 -10.61
C GLN A 305 -8.46 6.49 -11.80
N ILE A 306 -9.75 6.15 -11.88
CA ILE A 306 -10.35 5.38 -12.96
C ILE A 306 -11.46 6.21 -13.59
N GLU A 307 -11.35 6.51 -14.88
CA GLU A 307 -12.46 7.05 -15.68
C GLU A 307 -13.23 5.92 -16.35
N ILE A 308 -14.50 5.77 -16.01
CA ILE A 308 -15.37 4.73 -16.56
C ILE A 308 -16.24 5.34 -17.66
N VAL A 309 -16.15 4.80 -18.87
CA VAL A 309 -16.99 5.26 -19.99
C VAL A 309 -18.47 5.02 -19.66
N GLY A 310 -19.22 6.11 -19.60
CA GLY A 310 -20.65 6.14 -19.32
C GLY A 310 -21.07 7.41 -18.60
N PHE A 311 -22.31 7.43 -18.11
CA PHE A 311 -22.91 8.57 -17.41
C PHE A 311 -23.20 8.23 -15.96
N ALA A 312 -22.86 9.14 -15.04
CA ALA A 312 -23.18 9.03 -13.62
C ALA A 312 -24.67 8.83 -13.37
N SER A 313 -25.54 9.36 -14.23
CA SER A 313 -27.00 9.27 -14.11
C SER A 313 -27.58 7.89 -14.39
N GLN A 314 -26.76 6.95 -14.84
CA GLN A 314 -27.18 5.63 -15.29
C GLN A 314 -26.51 4.50 -14.50
N THR A 315 -25.57 4.82 -13.60
CA THR A 315 -24.74 3.81 -12.94
C THR A 315 -25.52 2.87 -12.04
N GLN A 316 -26.64 3.33 -11.47
CA GLN A 316 -27.56 2.49 -10.69
C GLN A 316 -28.26 1.40 -11.52
N ASP A 317 -28.33 1.57 -12.84
CA ASP A 317 -29.02 0.67 -13.76
C ASP A 317 -28.03 -0.12 -14.65
N TRP A 318 -26.72 -0.05 -14.36
CA TRP A 318 -25.72 -0.75 -15.17
C TRP A 318 -25.84 -2.27 -15.01
N ALA A 319 -25.72 -2.95 -16.15
CA ALA A 319 -25.83 -4.40 -16.21
C ALA A 319 -24.74 -5.09 -15.36
N PRO A 320 -25.03 -6.25 -14.74
CA PRO A 320 -24.07 -6.98 -13.92
C PRO A 320 -22.75 -7.29 -14.62
N GLU A 321 -22.75 -7.50 -15.93
CA GLU A 321 -21.55 -7.76 -16.73
C GLU A 321 -20.62 -6.55 -16.77
N ARG A 322 -21.16 -5.33 -16.85
CA ARG A 322 -20.36 -4.09 -16.77
C ARG A 322 -19.73 -3.97 -15.39
N LEU A 323 -20.51 -4.23 -14.33
CA LEU A 323 -20.01 -4.21 -12.96
C LEU A 323 -18.94 -5.29 -12.73
N ALA A 324 -19.10 -6.48 -13.32
CA ALA A 324 -18.12 -7.55 -13.22
C ALA A 324 -16.77 -7.17 -13.84
N PHE A 325 -16.78 -6.52 -15.00
CA PHE A 325 -15.54 -6.02 -15.61
C PHE A 325 -14.88 -4.94 -14.74
N ILE A 326 -15.64 -3.96 -14.25
CA ILE A 326 -15.11 -2.91 -13.36
C ILE A 326 -14.52 -3.51 -12.08
N ARG A 327 -15.21 -4.49 -11.48
CA ARG A 327 -14.73 -5.26 -10.32
C ARG A 327 -13.38 -5.90 -10.61
N GLU A 328 -13.24 -6.55 -11.75
CA GLU A 328 -11.99 -7.22 -12.12
C GLU A 328 -10.84 -6.22 -12.28
N VAL A 329 -11.09 -5.06 -12.92
CA VAL A 329 -10.09 -3.98 -12.99
C VAL A 329 -9.70 -3.47 -11.59
N ILE A 330 -10.68 -3.31 -10.69
CA ILE A 330 -10.42 -2.91 -9.30
C ILE A 330 -9.52 -3.92 -8.60
N ARG A 331 -9.80 -5.23 -8.69
CA ARG A 331 -8.99 -6.29 -8.06
C ARG A 331 -7.56 -6.27 -8.57
N GLN A 332 -7.38 -6.14 -9.87
CA GLN A 332 -6.08 -6.06 -10.51
C GLN A 332 -5.27 -4.83 -10.06
N ILE A 333 -5.94 -3.73 -9.67
CA ILE A 333 -5.28 -2.58 -9.06
C ILE A 333 -4.92 -2.86 -7.60
N GLU A 334 -5.81 -3.50 -6.85
CA GLU A 334 -5.58 -3.89 -5.44
C GLU A 334 -4.39 -4.85 -5.29
N ASP A 335 -4.12 -5.70 -6.30
CA ASP A 335 -2.93 -6.56 -6.36
C ASP A 335 -1.63 -5.74 -6.52
N LEU A 336 -1.72 -4.52 -7.06
CA LEU A 336 -0.57 -3.67 -7.40
C LEU A 336 -0.34 -2.51 -6.44
N VAL A 337 -1.38 -2.06 -5.73
CA VAL A 337 -1.31 -0.99 -4.75
C VAL A 337 -2.20 -1.34 -3.56
N PRO A 338 -1.80 -1.01 -2.33
CA PRO A 338 -2.50 -1.45 -1.13
C PRO A 338 -3.75 -0.59 -0.83
N ILE A 339 -4.66 -0.50 -1.80
CA ILE A 339 -5.99 0.07 -1.63
C ILE A 339 -6.87 -1.02 -0.97
N PRO A 340 -7.47 -0.77 0.20
CA PRO A 340 -8.39 -1.71 0.82
C PRO A 340 -9.61 -1.93 -0.06
N ARG A 341 -10.08 -3.18 -0.15
CA ARG A 341 -11.36 -3.54 -0.77
C ARG A 341 -12.54 -3.16 0.12
N THR A 342 -12.62 -1.89 0.47
CA THR A 342 -13.69 -1.30 1.27
C THR A 342 -13.98 0.10 0.75
N SER A 343 -15.19 0.59 1.01
CA SER A 343 -15.51 2.00 0.80
C SER A 343 -15.93 2.65 2.10
N GLY A 344 -16.95 2.09 2.76
CA GLY A 344 -17.56 2.71 3.95
C GLY A 344 -18.32 4.01 3.63
N LEU A 345 -18.52 4.33 2.35
CA LEU A 345 -19.17 5.55 1.88
C LEU A 345 -20.43 5.22 1.05
N SER A 346 -21.39 6.14 1.03
CA SER A 346 -22.63 5.99 0.26
C SER A 346 -22.51 6.67 -1.10
N PHE A 347 -22.71 5.91 -2.18
CA PHE A 347 -22.71 6.45 -3.55
C PHE A 347 -24.10 6.97 -3.90
N LEU A 348 -24.23 8.29 -3.98
CA LEU A 348 -25.51 8.97 -4.22
C LEU A 348 -25.71 9.25 -5.71
N GLY A 349 -26.97 9.16 -6.15
CA GLY A 349 -27.39 9.45 -7.52
C GLY A 349 -27.53 10.95 -7.81
N GLY A 350 -28.22 11.28 -8.90
CA GLY A 350 -28.28 12.61 -9.52
C GLY A 350 -28.15 13.84 -8.60
N GLY A 351 -27.23 14.73 -8.96
CA GLY A 351 -27.05 16.06 -8.36
C GLY A 351 -25.82 16.18 -7.46
N ASP A 352 -25.43 17.42 -7.17
CA ASP A 352 -24.35 17.68 -6.21
C ASP A 352 -24.87 17.50 -4.77
N HIS A 353 -24.15 16.70 -3.98
CA HIS A 353 -24.44 16.41 -2.58
C HIS A 353 -23.28 16.89 -1.70
N PRO A 354 -23.21 18.18 -1.32
CA PRO A 354 -22.09 18.72 -0.54
C PRO A 354 -21.85 18.00 0.79
N ALA A 355 -22.91 17.48 1.42
CA ALA A 355 -22.82 16.72 2.66
C ALA A 355 -22.17 15.34 2.50
N ASN A 356 -22.07 14.81 1.27
CA ASN A 356 -21.41 13.54 0.98
C ASN A 356 -19.90 13.70 0.77
N ARG A 357 -19.40 14.94 0.77
CA ARG A 357 -17.96 15.23 0.65
C ARG A 357 -17.24 14.98 1.95
N MET A 358 -16.09 14.32 1.86
CA MET A 358 -15.15 14.26 2.96
C MET A 358 -14.62 15.65 3.30
N SER A 359 -14.37 15.88 4.59
CA SER A 359 -13.49 16.97 5.01
C SER A 359 -12.05 16.72 4.54
N VAL A 360 -11.20 17.76 4.51
CA VAL A 360 -9.76 17.60 4.23
C VAL A 360 -9.11 16.61 5.20
N ASP A 361 -9.48 16.63 6.49
CA ASP A 361 -8.93 15.72 7.49
C ASP A 361 -9.43 14.29 7.32
N SER A 362 -10.67 14.11 6.90
CA SER A 362 -11.21 12.80 6.53
C SER A 362 -10.47 12.25 5.31
N TRP A 363 -10.25 13.06 4.27
CA TRP A 363 -9.50 12.66 3.07
C TRP A 363 -8.05 12.28 3.36
N ARG A 364 -7.39 12.98 4.29
CA ARG A 364 -6.01 12.64 4.70
C ARG A 364 -5.92 11.26 5.36
N ARG A 365 -6.99 10.80 6.01
CA ARG A 365 -7.06 9.51 6.72
C ARG A 365 -7.72 8.40 5.90
N PHE A 366 -8.51 8.76 4.89
CA PHE A 366 -9.27 7.80 4.09
C PHE A 366 -8.37 6.84 3.32
N SER A 367 -8.70 5.56 3.41
CA SER A 367 -8.14 4.48 2.61
C SER A 367 -9.28 3.57 2.16
N GLY A 368 -9.32 3.26 0.87
CA GLY A 368 -10.39 2.48 0.25
C GLY A 368 -10.80 3.06 -1.11
N TRP A 369 -11.95 2.62 -1.61
CA TRP A 369 -12.55 3.09 -2.86
C TRP A 369 -13.61 4.14 -2.58
N CYS A 370 -13.58 5.24 -3.32
CA CYS A 370 -14.60 6.27 -3.28
C CYS A 370 -14.92 6.78 -4.69
N GLY A 371 -16.08 7.40 -4.86
CA GLY A 371 -16.38 8.20 -6.04
C GLY A 371 -15.83 9.63 -5.94
N HIS A 372 -15.70 10.32 -7.08
CA HIS A 372 -15.38 11.76 -7.12
C HIS A 372 -16.32 12.59 -6.23
N GLN A 373 -17.58 12.15 -6.10
CA GLN A 373 -18.58 12.71 -5.19
C GLN A 373 -18.25 12.67 -3.70
N HIS A 374 -17.13 12.09 -3.29
CA HIS A 374 -16.66 12.14 -1.91
C HIS A 374 -15.42 13.03 -1.75
N VAL A 375 -14.78 13.45 -2.84
CA VAL A 375 -13.49 14.15 -2.82
C VAL A 375 -13.68 15.61 -2.35
N PRO A 376 -12.92 16.09 -1.34
CA PRO A 376 -13.15 17.40 -0.73
C PRO A 376 -13.14 18.57 -1.73
N GLY A 377 -14.02 19.54 -1.51
CA GLY A 377 -13.98 20.83 -2.22
C GLY A 377 -14.40 20.81 -3.70
N ASN A 378 -14.75 19.65 -4.25
CA ASN A 378 -15.27 19.50 -5.61
C ASN A 378 -16.81 19.52 -5.64
N THR A 379 -17.41 19.94 -6.76
CA THR A 379 -18.87 19.95 -7.00
C THR A 379 -19.34 18.79 -7.90
N HIS A 380 -18.43 17.87 -8.19
CA HIS A 380 -18.64 16.71 -9.04
C HIS A 380 -19.40 15.61 -8.31
N TRP A 381 -20.38 15.00 -8.98
CA TRP A 381 -21.22 13.93 -8.40
C TRP A 381 -20.98 12.56 -9.04
N ASP A 382 -20.05 12.47 -9.99
CA ASP A 382 -19.61 11.19 -10.54
C ASP A 382 -19.01 10.28 -9.44
N PRO A 383 -19.18 8.96 -9.53
CA PRO A 383 -19.81 8.20 -10.62
C PRO A 383 -21.31 7.99 -10.42
N GLY A 384 -22.01 8.86 -9.68
CA GLY A 384 -23.42 8.67 -9.33
C GLY A 384 -23.66 7.49 -8.38
N ALA A 385 -24.85 6.89 -8.45
CA ALA A 385 -25.27 5.77 -7.59
C ALA A 385 -24.72 4.42 -8.08
N LEU A 386 -23.40 4.38 -8.35
CA LEU A 386 -22.70 3.15 -8.71
C LEU A 386 -22.75 2.17 -7.53
N ASP A 387 -23.13 0.93 -7.79
CA ASP A 387 -23.21 -0.13 -6.79
C ASP A 387 -21.81 -0.57 -6.34
N ILE A 388 -21.22 0.20 -5.42
CA ILE A 388 -19.87 -0.04 -4.91
C ILE A 388 -19.78 -1.36 -4.15
N ASP A 389 -20.84 -1.77 -3.46
CA ASP A 389 -20.86 -3.02 -2.70
C ASP A 389 -20.80 -4.22 -3.64
N ALA A 390 -21.49 -4.15 -4.79
CA ALA A 390 -21.32 -5.15 -5.84
C ALA A 390 -19.89 -5.15 -6.41
N LEU A 391 -19.22 -4.00 -6.54
CA LEU A 391 -17.84 -3.95 -7.03
C LEU A 391 -16.82 -4.50 -6.02
N LEU A 392 -17.09 -4.37 -4.72
CA LEU A 392 -16.17 -4.77 -3.65
C LEU A 392 -16.51 -6.13 -3.02
N SER A 393 -17.54 -6.81 -3.53
CA SER A 393 -17.90 -8.16 -3.06
C SER A 393 -16.74 -9.15 -3.27
N ALA A 394 -16.63 -10.11 -2.32
CA ALA A 394 -15.65 -11.19 -2.34
C ALA A 394 -15.66 -12.01 -3.64
#